data_AF-A0A094A321-F1
#
_entry.id   AF-A0A094A321-F1
#
_cell.length_a   1.000
_cell.length_b   1.000
_cell.length_c   1.000
_cell.angle_alpha   90.00
_cell.angle_beta   90.00
_cell.angle_gamma   90.00
#
_symmetry.space_group_name_H-M   'P 1'
#
loop_
_entity.id
_entity.type
_entity.pdbx_description
1 polymer ?
#
loop_
_entity_poly.entity_id
_entity_poly.type
_entity_poly.pdbx_seq_one_letter_code
_entity_poly.pdbx_strand_id
1 'polypeptide(L)'
;MRDFIPPIPFLAKAITPFSEYIGATTLPLHIHEVVISYIAYTLINKKIAPAVSTWLFPQKYPALSAEKKFNWNVHVVSLCQSLLVNSTALYVILTDEERNNMTWQERVWGYTGASGMIQGLATGYFLWDLVITIQNVKMFGPGMLAHAVSALTVFSFGF
;
A
#
# COMPACT_ATOMS: atom_id res chain seq x y z
N MET A 1 2.27 -18.42 8.66
CA MET A 1 2.19 -18.64 7.19
C MET A 1 3.34 -17.90 6.50
N ARG A 2 3.96 -18.49 5.47
CA ARG A 2 5.07 -17.81 4.76
C ARG A 2 4.55 -16.68 3.90
N ASP A 3 5.38 -15.66 3.77
CA ASP A 3 5.26 -14.65 2.72
C ASP A 3 5.27 -15.34 1.33
N PHE A 4 4.35 -14.92 0.46
CA PHE A 4 4.20 -15.46 -0.88
C PHE A 4 5.06 -14.73 -1.91
N ILE A 5 5.58 -13.55 -1.56
CA ILE A 5 6.44 -12.73 -2.41
C ILE A 5 7.83 -12.73 -1.77
N PRO A 6 8.76 -13.59 -2.21
CA PRO A 6 10.05 -13.72 -1.52
C PRO A 6 10.85 -12.41 -1.53
N PRO A 7 11.60 -12.10 -0.45
CA PRO A 7 12.44 -10.91 -0.39
C PRO A 7 13.46 -10.84 -1.52
N ILE A 8 13.74 -9.63 -2.00
CA ILE A 8 14.78 -9.37 -3.00
C ILE A 8 16.10 -9.04 -2.26
N PRO A 9 17.11 -9.94 -2.23
CA PRO A 9 18.23 -9.82 -1.29
C PRO A 9 19.06 -8.54 -1.46
N PHE A 10 19.24 -8.08 -2.70
CA PHE A 10 19.96 -6.84 -2.96
C PHE A 10 19.21 -5.61 -2.41
N LEU A 11 17.89 -5.56 -2.58
CA LEU A 11 17.07 -4.44 -2.10
C LEU A 11 17.00 -4.43 -0.57
N ALA A 12 16.85 -5.60 0.03
CA ALA A 12 16.93 -5.78 1.48
C ALA A 12 18.25 -5.21 2.03
N LYS A 13 19.39 -5.66 1.47
CA LYS A 13 20.72 -5.19 1.87
C LYS A 13 20.90 -3.68 1.69
N ALA A 14 20.33 -3.11 0.63
CA ALA A 14 20.44 -1.67 0.35
C ALA A 14 19.72 -0.81 1.39
N ILE A 15 18.57 -1.27 1.91
CA ILE A 15 17.78 -0.51 2.89
C ILE A 15 18.16 -0.81 4.35
N THR A 16 18.83 -1.93 4.64
CA THR A 16 19.21 -2.35 6.00
C THR A 16 19.79 -1.21 6.86
N PRO A 17 20.80 -0.42 6.41
CA PRO A 17 21.39 0.61 7.27
C PRO A 17 20.38 1.69 7.70
N PHE A 18 19.48 2.09 6.79
CA PHE A 18 18.43 3.05 7.11
C PHE A 18 17.39 2.42 8.04
N SER A 19 17.01 1.17 7.77
CA SER A 19 16.08 0.40 8.59
C SER A 19 16.52 0.30 10.04
N GLU A 20 17.79 -0.07 10.26
CA GLU A 20 18.40 -0.17 11.58
C GLU A 20 18.45 1.19 12.29
N TYR A 21 18.76 2.26 11.55
CA TYR A 21 18.80 3.62 12.09
C TYR A 21 17.44 4.09 12.63
N ILE A 22 16.34 3.74 11.96
CA ILE A 22 14.99 4.12 12.39
C ILE A 22 14.29 3.06 13.26
N GLY A 23 14.96 1.93 13.53
CA GLY A 23 14.40 0.82 14.31
C GLY A 23 13.38 -0.06 13.58
N ALA A 24 13.22 0.10 12.25
CA ALA A 24 12.28 -0.67 11.44
C ALA A 24 12.88 -2.02 11.03
N THR A 25 12.98 -2.95 11.97
CA THR A 25 13.79 -4.19 11.82
C THR A 25 13.28 -5.16 10.76
N THR A 26 11.96 -5.17 10.48
CA THR A 26 11.36 -6.09 9.51
C THR A 26 11.16 -5.47 8.12
N LEU A 27 11.34 -4.15 7.97
CA LEU A 27 11.24 -3.47 6.67
C LEU A 27 12.19 -4.06 5.60
N PRO A 28 13.44 -4.47 5.87
CA PRO A 28 14.29 -5.06 4.84
C PRO A 28 13.74 -6.37 4.29
N LEU A 29 12.92 -7.08 5.07
CA LEU A 29 12.25 -8.32 4.63
C LEU A 29 11.11 -8.02 3.65
N HIS A 30 10.52 -6.82 3.68
CA HIS A 30 9.27 -6.48 2.99
C HIS A 30 9.40 -5.26 2.05
N ILE A 31 10.59 -4.67 1.93
CA ILE A 31 10.84 -3.47 1.11
C ILE A 31 10.45 -3.66 -0.36
N HIS A 32 10.60 -4.87 -0.89
CA HIS A 32 10.21 -5.20 -2.26
C HIS A 32 8.70 -5.06 -2.45
N GLU A 33 7.87 -5.44 -1.47
CA GLU A 33 6.42 -5.26 -1.55
C GLU A 33 6.03 -3.79 -1.52
N VAL A 34 6.69 -2.98 -0.69
CA VAL A 34 6.48 -1.53 -0.61
C VAL A 34 6.74 -0.90 -1.98
N VAL A 35 7.88 -1.23 -2.59
CA VAL A 35 8.30 -0.72 -3.90
C VAL A 35 7.39 -1.22 -5.02
N ILE A 36 7.10 -2.53 -5.06
CA ILE A 36 6.22 -3.14 -6.06
C ILE A 36 4.82 -2.52 -5.98
N SER A 37 4.28 -2.36 -4.78
CA SER A 37 2.96 -1.77 -4.56
C SER A 37 2.91 -0.31 -5.00
N TYR A 38 3.91 0.50 -4.63
CA TYR A 38 4.02 1.88 -5.08
C TYR A 38 4.03 1.99 -6.62
N ILE A 39 4.80 1.12 -7.28
CA ILE A 39 4.87 1.07 -8.75
C ILE A 39 3.52 0.61 -9.33
N ALA A 40 2.91 -0.43 -8.76
CA ALA A 40 1.63 -0.96 -9.20
C ALA A 40 0.52 0.10 -9.12
N TYR A 41 0.41 0.84 -8.00
CA TYR A 41 -0.57 1.91 -7.86
C TYR A 41 -0.28 3.11 -8.78
N THR A 42 0.99 3.39 -9.06
CA THR A 42 1.36 4.37 -10.09
C THR A 42 0.88 3.95 -11.48
N LEU A 43 1.05 2.68 -11.83
CA LEU A 43 0.58 2.12 -13.11
C LEU A 43 -0.96 2.09 -13.16
N ILE A 44 -1.62 1.73 -12.06
CA ILE A 44 -3.07 1.78 -11.96
C ILE A 44 -3.56 3.20 -12.23
N ASN A 45 -3.05 4.18 -11.49
CA ASN A 45 -3.47 5.57 -11.63
C ASN A 45 -3.27 6.13 -13.05
N LYS A 46 -2.08 5.89 -13.63
CA LYS A 46 -1.67 6.55 -14.87
C LYS A 46 -2.14 5.83 -16.13
N LYS A 47 -2.38 4.52 -16.09
CA LYS A 47 -2.62 3.69 -17.28
C LYS A 47 -3.88 2.86 -17.16
N ILE A 48 -4.01 2.05 -16.12
CA ILE A 48 -5.10 1.06 -16.03
C ILE A 48 -6.43 1.77 -15.74
N ALA A 49 -6.48 2.65 -14.74
CA ALA A 49 -7.69 3.38 -14.38
C ALA A 49 -8.26 4.21 -15.55
N PRO A 50 -7.47 4.99 -16.30
CA PRO A 50 -7.96 5.66 -17.52
C PRO A 50 -8.48 4.71 -18.60
N ALA A 51 -7.78 3.61 -18.85
CA ALA A 51 -8.14 2.66 -19.91
C ALA A 51 -9.45 1.94 -19.56
N VAL A 52 -9.53 1.38 -18.35
CA VAL A 52 -10.70 0.66 -17.86
C VAL A 52 -11.89 1.61 -17.69
N SER A 53 -11.69 2.82 -17.16
CA SER A 53 -12.78 3.78 -16.98
C SER A 53 -13.32 4.30 -18.31
N THR A 54 -12.47 4.50 -19.32
CA THR A 54 -12.94 4.81 -20.69
C THR A 54 -13.74 3.65 -21.29
N TRP A 55 -13.31 2.41 -21.06
CA TRP A 55 -14.01 1.24 -21.58
C TRP A 55 -15.37 1.01 -20.90
N LEU A 56 -15.43 1.08 -19.57
CA LEU A 56 -16.67 0.89 -18.81
C LEU A 56 -17.63 2.08 -18.89
N PHE A 57 -17.09 3.30 -18.97
CA PHE A 57 -17.87 4.55 -18.96
C PHE A 57 -17.51 5.47 -20.13
N PRO A 58 -17.71 5.03 -21.39
CA PRO A 58 -17.15 5.69 -22.58
C PRO A 58 -17.70 7.10 -22.84
N GLN A 59 -18.88 7.43 -22.32
CA GLN A 59 -19.45 8.77 -22.44
C GLN A 59 -19.13 9.66 -21.23
N LYS A 60 -19.04 9.08 -20.03
CA LYS A 60 -18.91 9.85 -18.78
C LYS A 60 -17.46 10.19 -18.48
N TYR A 61 -16.57 9.19 -18.45
CA TYR A 61 -15.18 9.41 -18.05
C TYR A 61 -14.44 10.34 -19.03
N PRO A 62 -14.52 10.15 -20.38
CA PRO A 62 -13.88 11.06 -21.32
C PRO A 62 -14.37 12.50 -21.26
N ALA A 63 -15.63 12.73 -20.85
CA ALA A 63 -16.22 14.07 -20.72
C ALA A 63 -15.75 14.84 -19.46
N LEU A 64 -15.09 14.17 -18.50
CA LEU A 64 -14.58 14.82 -17.29
C LEU A 64 -13.39 15.75 -17.61
N SER A 65 -13.29 16.84 -16.84
CA SER A 65 -12.10 17.70 -16.82
C SER A 65 -10.86 16.92 -16.36
N ALA A 66 -9.65 17.43 -16.69
CA ALA A 66 -8.40 16.77 -16.29
C ALA A 66 -8.31 16.52 -14.78
N GLU A 67 -8.69 17.52 -13.98
CA GLU A 67 -8.77 17.43 -12.52
C GLU A 67 -9.75 16.36 -12.05
N LYS A 68 -10.97 16.32 -12.60
CA LYS A 68 -11.96 15.30 -12.23
C LYS A 68 -11.53 13.90 -12.65
N LYS A 69 -10.86 13.74 -13.80
CA LYS A 69 -10.27 12.46 -14.23
C LYS A 69 -9.17 12.01 -13.29
N PHE A 70 -8.29 12.92 -12.89
CA PHE A 70 -7.24 12.61 -11.94
C PHE A 70 -7.82 12.15 -10.59
N ASN A 71 -8.75 12.92 -10.04
CA ASN A 71 -9.42 12.54 -8.79
C ASN A 71 -10.17 11.19 -8.92
N TRP A 72 -10.85 10.96 -10.05
CA TRP A 72 -11.47 9.67 -10.35
C TRP A 72 -10.47 8.51 -10.33
N ASN A 73 -9.32 8.66 -10.98
CA ASN A 73 -8.32 7.61 -11.03
C ASN A 73 -7.71 7.32 -9.65
N VAL A 74 -7.53 8.35 -8.81
CA VAL A 74 -7.11 8.17 -7.42
C VAL A 74 -8.13 7.31 -6.65
N HIS A 75 -9.43 7.54 -6.83
CA HIS A 75 -10.47 6.70 -6.22
C HIS A 75 -10.45 5.25 -6.73
N VAL A 76 -10.14 5.03 -8.02
CA VAL A 76 -9.94 3.68 -8.57
C VAL A 76 -8.74 2.99 -7.91
N VAL A 77 -7.64 3.71 -7.68
CA VAL A 77 -6.47 3.18 -6.96
C VAL A 77 -6.86 2.76 -5.53
N SER A 78 -7.59 3.61 -4.79
CA SER A 78 -8.07 3.29 -3.44
C SER A 78 -9.03 2.09 -3.43
N LEU A 79 -9.87 1.93 -4.46
CA LEU A 79 -10.71 0.75 -4.62
C LEU A 79 -9.87 -0.52 -4.83
N CYS A 80 -8.89 -0.48 -5.74
CA CYS A 80 -7.99 -1.61 -5.97
C CYS A 80 -7.21 -1.99 -4.70
N GLN A 81 -6.68 -1.00 -3.98
CA GLN A 81 -5.96 -1.24 -2.74
C GLN A 81 -6.85 -1.86 -1.67
N SER A 82 -8.03 -1.29 -1.44
CA SER A 82 -8.95 -1.79 -0.41
C SER A 82 -9.38 -3.22 -0.72
N LEU A 83 -9.67 -3.55 -1.97
CA LEU A 83 -9.98 -4.93 -2.37
C LEU A 83 -8.78 -5.86 -2.15
N LEU A 84 -7.57 -5.46 -2.55
CA LEU A 84 -6.36 -6.27 -2.39
C LEU A 84 -6.06 -6.54 -0.92
N VAL A 85 -5.95 -5.49 -0.10
CA VAL A 85 -5.53 -5.60 1.31
C VAL A 85 -6.59 -6.33 2.13
N ASN A 86 -7.88 -6.00 1.97
CA ASN A 86 -8.93 -6.69 2.73
C ASN A 86 -9.07 -8.16 2.33
N SER A 87 -9.01 -8.49 1.04
CA SER A 87 -9.10 -9.89 0.60
C SER A 87 -7.91 -10.71 1.10
N THR A 88 -6.70 -10.12 1.06
CA THR A 88 -5.49 -10.78 1.56
C THR A 88 -5.52 -10.93 3.08
N ALA A 89 -6.00 -9.91 3.81
CA ALA A 89 -6.17 -9.98 5.25
C ALA A 89 -7.18 -11.06 5.66
N LEU A 90 -8.33 -11.13 4.98
CA LEU A 90 -9.32 -12.19 5.20
C LEU A 90 -8.73 -13.57 4.91
N TYR A 91 -7.98 -13.70 3.82
CA TYR A 91 -7.28 -14.95 3.51
C TYR A 91 -6.31 -15.36 4.62
N VAL A 92 -5.44 -14.46 5.10
CA VAL A 92 -4.50 -14.74 6.20
C VAL A 92 -5.24 -15.07 7.50
N ILE A 93 -6.32 -14.37 7.82
CA ILE A 93 -7.16 -14.68 8.99
C ILE A 93 -7.70 -16.12 8.91
N LEU A 94 -8.13 -16.56 7.73
CA LEU A 94 -8.74 -17.88 7.55
C LEU A 94 -7.73 -19.03 7.42
N THR A 95 -6.50 -18.75 7.02
CA THR A 95 -5.55 -19.80 6.59
C THR A 95 -4.22 -19.82 7.34
N ASP A 96 -3.84 -18.74 8.05
CA ASP A 96 -2.59 -18.71 8.81
C ASP A 96 -2.77 -19.34 10.21
N GLU A 97 -2.50 -20.64 10.31
CA GLU A 97 -2.57 -21.39 11.58
C GLU A 97 -1.66 -20.80 12.67
N GLU A 98 -0.47 -20.31 12.29
CA GLU A 98 0.48 -19.70 13.23
C GLU A 98 -0.15 -18.47 13.90
N ARG A 99 -0.68 -17.54 13.08
CA ARG A 99 -1.42 -16.38 13.57
C ARG A 99 -2.68 -16.79 14.35
N ASN A 100 -3.38 -17.84 13.93
CA ASN A 100 -4.61 -18.28 14.61
C ASN A 100 -4.34 -18.87 16.00
N ASN A 101 -3.18 -19.49 16.19
CA ASN A 101 -2.74 -20.01 17.48
C ASN A 101 -2.17 -18.93 18.43
N MET A 102 -1.89 -17.72 17.92
CA MET A 102 -1.44 -16.58 18.73
C MET A 102 -2.55 -16.06 19.66
N THR A 103 -2.15 -15.69 20.88
CA THR A 103 -2.91 -14.85 21.80
C THR A 103 -3.16 -13.45 21.21
N TRP A 104 -4.05 -12.65 21.83
CA TRP A 104 -4.28 -11.30 21.33
C TRP A 104 -3.03 -10.42 21.41
N GLN A 105 -2.17 -10.60 22.42
CA GLN A 105 -0.90 -9.87 22.53
C GLN A 105 0.04 -10.26 21.39
N GLU A 106 0.19 -11.56 21.12
CA GLU A 106 1.04 -12.05 20.03
C GLU A 106 0.51 -11.61 18.65
N ARG A 107 -0.81 -11.43 18.49
CA ARG A 107 -1.38 -10.86 17.25
C ARG A 107 -1.11 -9.37 17.09
N VAL A 108 -0.91 -8.64 18.18
CA VAL A 108 -0.61 -7.19 18.17
C VAL A 108 0.89 -6.94 18.02
N TRP A 109 1.72 -7.71 18.71
CA TRP A 109 3.16 -7.48 18.83
C TRP A 109 4.03 -8.49 18.08
N GLY A 110 3.47 -9.64 17.71
CA GLY A 110 4.19 -10.71 17.03
C GLY A 110 4.30 -10.46 15.53
N TYR A 111 5.07 -11.32 14.89
CA TYR A 111 5.38 -11.24 13.48
C TYR A 111 5.09 -12.58 12.81
N THR A 112 4.39 -12.54 11.67
CA THR A 112 4.38 -13.63 10.69
C THR A 112 4.71 -13.07 9.33
N GLY A 113 5.34 -13.86 8.46
CA GLY A 113 5.69 -13.40 7.11
C GLY A 113 4.47 -12.91 6.31
N ALA A 114 3.32 -13.57 6.46
CA ALA A 114 2.08 -13.14 5.82
C ALA A 114 1.52 -11.81 6.37
N SER A 115 1.65 -11.56 7.68
CA SER A 115 1.25 -10.29 8.30
C SER A 115 2.17 -9.15 7.85
N GLY A 116 3.49 -9.41 7.81
CA GLY A 116 4.48 -8.48 7.28
C GLY A 116 4.26 -8.16 5.80
N MET A 117 3.89 -9.16 4.98
CA MET A 117 3.57 -8.98 3.57
C MET A 117 2.36 -8.04 3.39
N ILE A 118 1.27 -8.26 4.13
CA ILE A 118 0.10 -7.37 4.08
C ILE A 118 0.48 -5.94 4.46
N GLN A 119 1.32 -5.78 5.48
CA GLN A 119 1.83 -4.48 5.90
C GLN A 119 2.69 -3.83 4.81
N GLY A 120 3.60 -4.55 4.16
CA GLY A 120 4.39 -4.07 3.01
C GLY A 120 3.52 -3.56 1.87
N LEU A 121 2.49 -4.34 1.50
CA LEU A 121 1.51 -3.96 0.47
C LEU A 121 0.74 -2.68 0.83
N ALA A 122 0.32 -2.55 2.08
CA ALA A 122 -0.40 -1.37 2.58
C ALA A 122 0.51 -0.13 2.69
N THR A 123 1.73 -0.28 3.22
CA THR A 123 2.71 0.81 3.30
C THR A 123 3.05 1.35 1.91
N GLY A 124 3.21 0.49 0.91
CA GLY A 124 3.45 0.94 -0.46
C GLY A 124 2.31 1.78 -1.06
N TYR A 125 1.05 1.50 -0.69
CA TYR A 125 -0.08 2.36 -1.02
C TYR A 125 -0.01 3.71 -0.32
N PHE A 126 0.23 3.75 0.99
CA PHE A 126 0.26 5.03 1.71
C PHE A 126 1.48 5.88 1.36
N LEU A 127 2.58 5.25 0.92
CA LEU A 127 3.70 5.97 0.32
C LEU A 127 3.26 6.62 -1.01
N TRP A 128 2.53 5.89 -1.84
CA TRP A 128 1.97 6.42 -3.08
C TRP A 128 0.97 7.56 -2.81
N ASP A 129 0.08 7.38 -1.84
CA ASP A 129 -0.93 8.36 -1.43
C ASP A 129 -0.28 9.67 -0.96
N LEU A 130 0.76 9.58 -0.12
CA LEU A 130 1.51 10.75 0.32
C LEU A 130 2.18 11.47 -0.86
N VAL A 131 2.86 10.74 -1.76
CA VAL A 131 3.52 11.34 -2.92
C VAL A 131 2.51 12.06 -3.81
N ILE A 132 1.38 11.43 -4.11
CA ILE A 132 0.32 12.02 -4.94
C ILE A 132 -0.32 13.22 -4.26
N THR A 133 -0.57 13.14 -2.96
CA THR A 133 -1.17 14.22 -2.18
C THR A 133 -0.24 15.43 -2.10
N ILE A 134 1.07 15.24 -1.89
CA ILE A 134 2.06 16.33 -1.91
C ILE A 134 2.09 17.01 -3.29
N GLN A 135 2.15 16.22 -4.36
CA GLN A 135 2.19 16.75 -5.74
C GLN A 135 0.93 17.54 -6.11
N ASN A 136 -0.20 17.27 -5.45
CA ASN A 136 -1.50 17.86 -5.75
C ASN A 136 -2.12 18.53 -4.50
N VAL A 137 -1.29 19.07 -3.61
CA VAL A 137 -1.76 19.62 -2.32
C VAL A 137 -2.79 20.75 -2.49
N LYS A 138 -2.73 21.50 -3.60
CA LYS A 138 -3.71 22.55 -3.92
C LYS A 138 -5.11 21.99 -4.20
N MET A 139 -5.18 20.76 -4.72
CA MET A 139 -6.43 20.06 -5.02
C MET A 139 -6.99 19.37 -3.78
N PHE A 140 -6.14 18.67 -3.03
CA PHE A 140 -6.57 17.85 -1.88
C PHE A 140 -6.67 18.62 -0.57
N GLY A 141 -5.90 19.70 -0.41
CA GLY A 141 -5.88 20.52 0.80
C GLY A 141 -5.08 19.92 1.97
N PRO A 142 -4.91 20.69 3.05
CA PRO A 142 -4.05 20.32 4.19
C PRO A 142 -4.60 19.14 5.00
N GLY A 143 -5.92 18.95 5.06
CA GLY A 143 -6.52 17.82 5.79
C GLY A 143 -6.14 16.47 5.19
N MET A 144 -6.19 16.35 3.86
CA MET A 144 -5.75 15.14 3.15
C MET A 144 -4.23 14.93 3.28
N LEU A 145 -3.43 16.00 3.28
CA LEU A 145 -2.00 15.88 3.51
C LEU A 145 -1.69 15.33 4.92
N ALA A 146 -2.38 15.84 5.95
CA ALA A 146 -2.25 15.33 7.30
C ALA A 146 -2.68 13.86 7.42
N HIS A 147 -3.74 13.47 6.70
CA HIS A 147 -4.17 12.08 6.59
C HIS A 147 -3.07 11.19 5.99
N ALA A 148 -2.54 11.56 4.82
CA ALA A 148 -1.53 10.76 4.12
C ALA A 148 -0.25 10.59 4.93
N VAL A 149 0.20 11.65 5.63
CA VAL A 149 1.35 11.57 6.55
C VAL A 149 1.07 10.62 7.72
N SER A 150 -0.10 10.76 8.36
CA SER A 150 -0.49 9.93 9.51
C SER A 150 -0.61 8.45 9.11
N ALA A 151 -1.23 8.18 7.97
CA ALA A 151 -1.43 6.83 7.48
C ALA A 151 -0.09 6.16 7.13
N LEU A 152 0.79 6.82 6.37
CA LEU A 152 2.12 6.26 6.09
C LEU A 152 2.90 6.00 7.38
N THR A 153 2.81 6.90 8.36
CA THR A 153 3.48 6.75 9.66
C THR A 153 2.98 5.50 10.40
N VAL A 154 1.67 5.33 10.55
CA VAL A 154 1.08 4.19 11.27
C VAL A 154 1.44 2.87 10.61
N PHE A 155 1.39 2.78 9.28
CA PHE A 155 1.76 1.56 8.56
C PHE A 155 3.27 1.29 8.55
N SER A 156 4.10 2.34 8.69
CA SER A 156 5.55 2.19 8.83
C SER A 156 5.96 1.73 10.23
N PHE A 157 5.20 2.08 11.29
CA PHE A 157 5.50 1.68 12.67
C PHE A 157 5.36 0.19 12.95
N GLY A 158 4.69 -0.56 12.07
CA GLY A 158 4.62 -2.00 12.22
C GLY A 158 5.89 -2.73 11.78
N PHE A 159 6.90 -2.04 11.23
CA PHE A 159 8.16 -2.66 10.79
C PHE A 159 9.21 -2.72 11.90
#